data_AF-A0A1L3ZVK9-F1
#
_entry.id   AF-A0A1L3ZVK9-F1
#
_cell.length_a   1.000
_cell.length_b   1.000
_cell.length_c   1.000
_cell.angle_alpha   90.00
_cell.angle_beta   90.00
_cell.angle_gamma   90.00
#
_symmetry.space_group_name_H-M   'P 1'
#
loop_
_entity.id
_entity.type
_entity.pdbx_description
1 polymer ?
#
loop_
_entity_poly.entity_id
_entity_poly.type
_entity_poly.pdbx_seq_one_letter_code
_entity_poly.pdbx_strand_id
1 'polypeptide(L)'
;MGRALSVDLRERVLAAVEDGLSCRAAAARFGISVSSAIRWRQRLLAKGSVAPRPQGGDRRSARIEAHGDLIRAAIAETPDMTLEELMAMLRGHGVSVGIGTLWRFFDRHGITRKKRPRTPPNRTGPTSSPAAGTGSRARSISTPTD
;
A
#
# COMPACT_ATOMS: atom_id res chain seq x y z
N MET A 1 6.80 -3.71 21.39
CA MET A 1 5.45 -3.52 21.99
C MET A 1 5.10 -4.78 22.77
N GLY A 2 4.55 -4.67 23.99
CA GLY A 2 4.24 -5.84 24.81
C GLY A 2 3.01 -6.60 24.29
N ARG A 3 3.13 -7.93 24.18
CA ARG A 3 2.01 -8.82 23.79
C ARG A 3 0.97 -8.83 24.90
N ALA A 4 -0.31 -8.76 24.53
CA ALA A 4 -1.39 -8.94 25.48
C ALA A 4 -1.36 -10.36 26.09
N LEU A 5 -1.54 -10.46 27.41
CA LEU A 5 -1.79 -11.74 28.07
C LEU A 5 -3.07 -12.39 27.51
N SER A 6 -3.08 -13.73 27.46
CA SER A 6 -4.13 -14.56 26.85
C SER A 6 -5.51 -14.26 27.42
N VAL A 7 -6.55 -14.49 26.62
CA VAL A 7 -7.95 -14.28 27.05
C VAL A 7 -8.33 -15.26 28.17
N ASP A 8 -7.96 -16.53 28.01
CA ASP A 8 -8.17 -17.57 29.04
C ASP A 8 -7.63 -17.16 30.42
N LEU A 9 -6.42 -16.60 30.50
CA LEU A 9 -5.86 -16.16 31.78
C LEU A 9 -6.70 -15.05 32.42
N ARG A 10 -7.27 -14.15 31.61
CA ARG A 10 -8.12 -13.06 32.10
C ARG A 10 -9.44 -13.60 32.62
N GLU A 11 -10.02 -14.54 31.91
CA GLU A 11 -11.28 -15.20 32.29
C GLU A 11 -11.10 -15.90 33.64
N ARG A 12 -10.05 -16.71 33.81
CA ARG A 12 -9.79 -17.39 35.09
C ARG A 12 -9.53 -16.43 36.25
N VAL A 13 -8.81 -15.33 36.01
CA VAL A 13 -8.60 -14.28 37.02
C VAL A 13 -9.91 -13.61 37.42
N LEU A 14 -10.77 -13.31 36.45
CA LEU A 14 -12.04 -12.63 36.70
C LEU A 14 -13.06 -13.54 37.35
N ALA A 15 -13.15 -14.81 36.94
CA ALA A 15 -13.96 -15.81 37.61
C ALA A 15 -13.59 -15.92 39.09
N ALA A 16 -12.29 -15.98 39.42
CA ALA A 16 -11.87 -16.03 40.82
C ALA A 16 -12.23 -14.76 41.62
N VAL A 17 -12.34 -13.60 40.95
CA VAL A 17 -12.81 -12.35 41.57
C VAL A 17 -14.33 -12.38 41.77
N GLU A 18 -15.07 -12.95 40.83
CA GLU A 18 -16.53 -13.17 40.94
C GLU A 18 -16.85 -14.18 42.05
N ASP A 19 -16.01 -15.20 42.24
CA ASP A 19 -16.05 -16.16 43.35
C ASP A 19 -15.66 -15.55 44.71
N GLY A 20 -15.44 -14.23 44.77
CA GLY A 20 -15.26 -13.48 46.02
C GLY A 20 -13.83 -13.07 46.35
N LEU A 21 -12.83 -13.40 45.53
CA LEU A 21 -11.48 -12.87 45.77
C LEU A 21 -11.38 -11.38 45.44
N SER A 22 -10.55 -10.66 46.21
CA SER A 22 -10.12 -9.33 45.79
C SER A 22 -9.22 -9.40 44.55
N CYS A 23 -9.19 -8.35 43.72
CA CYS A 23 -8.27 -8.28 42.57
C CYS A 23 -6.80 -8.50 42.97
N ARG A 24 -6.42 -8.10 44.18
CA ARG A 24 -5.06 -8.31 44.72
C ARG A 24 -4.81 -9.78 45.02
N ALA A 25 -5.75 -10.46 45.67
CA ALA A 25 -5.65 -11.89 45.96
C ALA A 25 -5.64 -12.73 44.68
N ALA A 26 -6.51 -12.42 43.71
CA ALA A 26 -6.50 -13.06 42.41
C ALA A 26 -5.16 -12.83 41.66
N ALA A 27 -4.64 -11.59 41.66
CA ALA A 27 -3.36 -11.31 41.03
C ALA A 27 -2.20 -12.12 41.64
N ALA A 28 -2.17 -12.26 42.97
CA ALA A 28 -1.18 -13.11 43.65
C ALA A 28 -1.35 -14.59 43.27
N ARG A 29 -2.58 -15.11 43.26
CA ARG A 29 -2.90 -16.50 42.89
C ARG A 29 -2.44 -16.87 41.47
N PHE A 30 -2.60 -15.94 40.53
CA PHE A 30 -2.30 -16.17 39.11
C PHE A 30 -0.93 -15.61 38.66
N GLY A 31 -0.12 -15.07 39.58
CA GLY A 31 1.22 -14.58 39.27
C GLY A 31 1.26 -13.36 38.33
N ILE A 32 0.24 -12.49 38.40
CA ILE A 32 0.16 -11.28 37.56
C ILE A 32 0.24 -10.01 38.40
N SER A 33 0.44 -8.86 37.74
CA SER A 33 0.38 -7.57 38.43
C SER A 33 -1.05 -7.22 38.85
N VAL A 34 -1.21 -6.69 40.06
CA VAL A 34 -2.49 -6.24 40.62
C VAL A 34 -3.19 -5.23 39.70
N SER A 35 -2.42 -4.31 39.11
CA SER A 35 -2.94 -3.32 38.16
C SER A 35 -3.56 -3.97 36.91
N SER A 36 -3.10 -5.14 36.48
CA SER A 36 -3.67 -5.85 35.33
C SER A 36 -5.02 -6.47 35.68
N ALA A 37 -5.12 -7.14 36.84
CA ALA A 37 -6.39 -7.67 37.35
C ALA A 37 -7.45 -6.56 37.51
N ILE A 38 -7.07 -5.41 38.08
CA ILE A 38 -7.97 -4.25 38.22
C ILE A 38 -8.43 -3.77 36.84
N ARG A 39 -7.51 -3.58 35.88
CA ARG A 39 -7.85 -3.12 34.52
C ARG A 39 -8.78 -4.09 33.80
N TRP A 40 -8.62 -5.40 34.00
CA TRP A 40 -9.50 -6.40 33.41
C TRP A 40 -10.90 -6.36 34.02
N ARG A 41 -11.01 -6.26 35.35
CA ARG A 41 -12.30 -6.14 36.04
C ARG A 41 -13.05 -4.88 35.61
N GLN A 42 -12.38 -3.74 35.58
CA GLN A 42 -12.97 -2.48 35.11
C GLN A 42 -13.49 -2.58 33.68
N ARG A 43 -12.76 -3.27 32.80
CA ARG A 43 -13.20 -3.48 31.43
C ARG A 43 -14.42 -4.40 31.34
N LEU A 44 -14.43 -5.48 32.11
CA LEU A 44 -15.57 -6.38 32.16
C LEU A 44 -16.82 -5.62 32.61
N LEU A 45 -16.73 -4.83 33.68
CA LEU A 45 -17.86 -4.01 34.17
C LEU A 45 -18.30 -2.94 33.16
N ALA A 46 -17.35 -2.28 32.49
CA ALA A 46 -17.68 -1.19 31.57
C ALA A 46 -18.14 -1.66 30.17
N LYS A 47 -17.76 -2.86 29.72
CA LYS A 47 -17.93 -3.31 28.33
C LYS A 47 -18.44 -4.75 28.17
N GLY A 48 -18.60 -5.50 29.25
CA GLY A 48 -18.98 -6.92 29.22
C GLY A 48 -17.96 -7.83 28.54
N SER A 49 -16.70 -7.39 28.35
CA SER A 49 -15.71 -8.14 27.58
C SER A 49 -14.32 -8.13 28.20
N VAL A 50 -13.72 -9.31 28.26
CA VAL A 50 -12.36 -9.59 28.75
C VAL A 50 -11.28 -9.49 27.66
N ALA A 51 -11.71 -9.49 26.39
CA ALA A 51 -10.83 -9.49 25.23
C ALA A 51 -9.87 -8.30 25.27
N PRO A 52 -8.60 -8.41 24.81
CA PRO A 52 -7.70 -7.27 24.67
C PRO A 52 -8.26 -6.21 23.71
N ARG A 53 -7.70 -4.98 23.75
CA ARG A 53 -8.00 -4.00 22.70
C ARG A 53 -7.19 -4.41 21.46
N PRO A 54 -7.68 -4.15 20.24
CA PRO A 54 -6.86 -4.26 19.05
C PRO A 54 -5.54 -3.52 19.25
N GLN A 55 -4.42 -4.24 19.13
CA GLN A 55 -3.08 -3.69 19.22
C GLN A 55 -2.56 -3.45 17.80
N GLY A 56 -1.95 -2.29 17.57
CA GLY A 56 -1.47 -1.93 16.24
C GLY A 56 -2.61 -1.50 15.29
N GLY A 57 -2.40 -1.78 14.01
CA GLY A 57 -3.26 -1.35 12.91
C GLY A 57 -2.91 0.05 12.37
N ASP A 58 -3.44 0.36 11.20
CA ASP A 58 -3.35 1.69 10.62
C ASP A 58 -4.32 2.64 11.32
N ARG A 59 -3.78 3.71 11.90
CA ARG A 59 -4.56 4.77 12.58
C ARG A 59 -4.39 6.13 11.92
N ARG A 60 -3.61 6.20 10.83
CA ARG A 60 -3.22 7.46 10.18
C ARG A 60 -3.77 7.55 8.76
N SER A 61 -4.27 6.46 8.19
CA SER A 61 -4.85 6.44 6.83
C SER A 61 -6.19 7.14 6.70
N ALA A 62 -6.93 7.39 7.79
CA ALA A 62 -8.30 7.93 7.73
C ALA A 62 -8.42 9.16 6.81
N ARG A 63 -7.43 10.07 6.85
CA ARG A 63 -7.43 11.26 5.98
C ARG A 63 -7.34 10.92 4.50
N ILE A 64 -6.50 9.97 4.09
CA ILE A 64 -6.38 9.60 2.66
C ILE A 64 -7.56 8.72 2.22
N GLU A 65 -8.07 7.87 3.11
CA GLU A 65 -9.23 7.01 2.85
C GLU A 65 -10.50 7.81 2.60
N ALA A 66 -10.68 8.96 3.24
CA ALA A 66 -11.79 9.87 2.96
C ALA A 66 -11.82 10.36 1.50
N HIS A 67 -10.69 10.30 0.80
CA HIS A 67 -10.57 10.65 -0.62
C HIS A 67 -10.35 9.43 -1.52
N GLY A 68 -10.61 8.22 -1.00
CA GLY A 68 -10.34 6.97 -1.71
C GLY A 68 -11.12 6.83 -3.02
N ASP A 69 -12.39 7.25 -3.05
CA ASP A 69 -13.21 7.23 -4.27
C ASP A 69 -12.67 8.17 -5.34
N LEU A 70 -12.25 9.36 -4.94
CA LEU A 70 -11.64 10.36 -5.83
C LEU A 70 -10.33 9.82 -6.45
N ILE A 71 -9.49 9.17 -5.66
CA ILE A 71 -8.25 8.56 -6.15
C ILE A 71 -8.56 7.41 -7.13
N ARG A 72 -9.54 6.55 -6.79
CA ARG A 72 -9.95 5.44 -7.67
C ARG A 72 -10.53 5.93 -8.99
N ALA A 73 -11.37 6.96 -8.97
CA ALA A 73 -11.94 7.56 -10.16
C ALA A 73 -10.85 8.13 -11.08
N ALA A 74 -9.90 8.89 -10.52
CA ALA A 74 -8.80 9.46 -11.29
C ALA A 74 -7.92 8.40 -11.96
N ILE A 75 -7.63 7.29 -11.28
CA ILE A 75 -6.85 6.17 -11.84
C ILE A 75 -7.66 5.41 -12.90
N ALA A 76 -8.97 5.26 -12.71
CA ALA A 76 -9.83 4.60 -13.69
C ALA A 76 -9.93 5.42 -15.00
N GLU A 77 -10.03 6.74 -14.87
CA GLU A 77 -10.05 7.66 -16.00
C GLU A 77 -8.69 7.78 -16.69
N THR A 78 -7.61 7.90 -15.92
CA THR A 78 -6.24 8.04 -16.42
C THR A 78 -5.31 7.00 -15.78
N PRO A 79 -5.19 5.79 -16.35
CA PRO A 79 -4.42 4.69 -15.75
C PRO A 79 -2.91 4.94 -15.64
N ASP A 80 -2.35 5.81 -16.49
CA ASP A 80 -0.92 6.17 -16.48
C ASP A 80 -0.64 7.47 -15.67
N MET A 81 -1.61 7.93 -14.87
CA MET A 81 -1.43 9.09 -13.99
C MET A 81 -0.24 8.87 -13.03
N THR A 82 0.65 9.84 -12.99
CA THR A 82 1.83 9.82 -12.14
C THR A 82 1.47 10.13 -10.68
N LEU A 83 2.34 9.72 -9.76
CA LEU A 83 2.16 10.04 -8.33
C LEU A 83 2.17 11.55 -8.07
N GLU A 84 2.95 12.32 -8.83
CA GLU A 84 3.03 13.77 -8.69
C GLU A 84 1.75 14.47 -9.13
N GLU A 85 1.15 14.03 -10.26
CA GLU A 85 -0.16 14.50 -10.72
C GLU A 85 -1.25 14.16 -9.70
N LEU A 86 -1.23 12.94 -9.16
CA LEU A 86 -2.18 12.54 -8.12
C LEU A 86 -2.03 13.38 -6.85
N MET A 87 -0.80 13.70 -6.43
CA MET A 87 -0.54 14.61 -5.32
C MET A 87 -1.01 16.03 -5.61
N ALA A 88 -0.83 16.53 -6.83
CA ALA A 88 -1.30 17.86 -7.24
C ALA A 88 -2.84 17.93 -7.20
N MET A 89 -3.51 16.92 -7.75
CA MET A 89 -4.97 16.78 -7.70
C MET A 89 -5.46 16.78 -6.24
N LEU A 90 -4.89 15.92 -5.39
CA LEU A 90 -5.27 15.84 -3.97
C LEU A 90 -5.05 17.16 -3.22
N ARG A 91 -3.99 17.91 -3.54
CA ARG A 91 -3.77 19.26 -2.98
C ARG A 91 -4.87 20.23 -3.39
N GLY A 92 -5.34 20.18 -4.64
CA GLY A 92 -6.51 20.94 -5.10
C GLY A 92 -7.78 20.65 -4.30
N HIS A 93 -7.91 19.43 -3.76
CA HIS A 93 -8.99 19.02 -2.86
C HIS A 93 -8.67 19.21 -1.36
N GLY A 94 -7.64 19.99 -1.01
CA GLY A 94 -7.29 20.32 0.38
C GLY A 94 -6.48 19.24 1.12
N VAL A 95 -5.92 18.26 0.41
CA VAL A 95 -5.21 17.13 0.98
C VAL A 95 -3.76 17.11 0.51
N SER A 96 -2.84 17.41 1.43
CA SER A 96 -1.41 17.20 1.20
C SER A 96 -0.99 15.84 1.76
N VAL A 97 -0.52 14.95 0.88
CA VAL A 97 0.06 13.65 1.25
C VAL A 97 1.40 13.45 0.56
N GLY A 98 2.30 12.73 1.24
CA GLY A 98 3.55 12.29 0.65
C GLY A 98 3.40 10.99 -0.13
N ILE A 99 4.41 10.69 -0.96
CA ILE A 99 4.51 9.48 -1.78
C ILE A 99 4.28 8.19 -0.97
N GLY A 100 4.86 8.09 0.23
CA GLY A 100 4.70 6.90 1.08
C GLY A 100 3.25 6.65 1.53
N THR A 101 2.44 7.70 1.68
CA THR A 101 1.01 7.57 2.02
C THR A 101 0.22 7.01 0.83
N LEU A 102 0.52 7.49 -0.38
CA LEU A 102 -0.09 6.97 -1.61
C LEU A 102 0.29 5.51 -1.87
N TRP A 103 1.56 5.14 -1.67
CA TRP A 103 1.98 3.74 -1.77
C TRP A 103 1.23 2.83 -0.80
N ARG A 104 1.11 3.23 0.48
CA ARG A 104 0.33 2.47 1.47
C ARG A 104 -1.15 2.41 1.12
N PHE A 105 -1.69 3.46 0.52
CA PHE A 105 -3.07 3.46 0.01
C PHE A 105 -3.22 2.44 -1.12
N PHE A 106 -2.35 2.46 -2.13
CA PHE A 106 -2.40 1.49 -3.23
C PHE A 106 -2.22 0.05 -2.77
N ASP A 107 -1.27 -0.19 -1.87
CA ASP A 107 -1.05 -1.51 -1.27
C ASP A 107 -2.29 -2.02 -0.54
N ARG A 108 -2.91 -1.17 0.31
CA ARG A 108 -4.14 -1.50 1.05
C ARG A 108 -5.33 -1.82 0.14
N HIS A 109 -5.43 -1.14 -1.01
CA HIS A 109 -6.52 -1.30 -1.97
C HIS A 109 -6.19 -2.28 -3.11
N GLY A 110 -5.03 -2.95 -3.08
CA GLY A 110 -4.62 -3.89 -4.13
C GLY A 110 -4.40 -3.23 -5.51
N ILE A 111 -4.18 -1.92 -5.56
CA ILE A 111 -3.97 -1.18 -6.81
C ILE A 111 -2.54 -1.43 -7.26
N THR A 112 -2.40 -2.16 -8.36
CA THR A 112 -1.10 -2.46 -8.97
C THR A 112 -1.03 -1.89 -10.37
N ARG A 113 0.12 -1.31 -10.71
CA ARG A 113 0.38 -0.92 -12.10
C ARG A 113 0.58 -2.19 -12.93
N LYS A 114 -0.27 -2.39 -13.94
CA LYS A 114 -0.09 -3.48 -14.90
C LYS A 114 1.27 -3.33 -15.59
N LYS A 115 2.19 -4.26 -15.35
CA LYS A 115 3.46 -4.34 -16.08
C LYS A 115 3.20 -5.05 -17.41
N ARG A 116 3.49 -4.38 -18.53
CA ARG A 116 3.59 -5.05 -19.84
C ARG A 116 5.03 -5.54 -20.01
N PRO A 117 5.27 -6.83 -20.35
CA PRO A 117 6.60 -7.29 -20.71
C PRO A 117 7.14 -6.42 -21.85
N ARG A 118 8.42 -6.02 -21.77
CA ARG A 118 9.08 -5.42 -22.93
C ARG A 118 9.26 -6.53 -23.97
N THR A 119 8.41 -6.56 -24.98
CA THR A 119 8.64 -7.39 -26.16
C THR A 119 9.68 -6.71 -27.04
N PRO A 120 10.67 -7.45 -27.58
CA PRO A 120 11.60 -6.92 -28.57
C PRO A 120 10.82 -6.25 -29.71
N PRO A 121 11.31 -5.12 -30.27
CA PRO A 121 10.73 -4.54 -31.46
C PRO A 121 10.62 -5.62 -32.54
N ASN A 122 9.44 -5.86 -33.10
CA ASN A 122 9.36 -6.69 -34.28
C ASN A 122 10.01 -5.90 -35.43
N ARG A 123 10.99 -6.51 -36.09
CA ARG A 123 11.77 -5.99 -37.23
C ARG A 123 12.50 -4.66 -37.01
N THR A 124 13.81 -4.76 -36.88
CA THR A 124 14.75 -3.82 -37.50
C THR A 124 14.63 -3.93 -39.03
N GLY A 125 13.61 -3.27 -39.60
CA GLY A 125 13.58 -2.94 -41.02
C GLY A 125 14.50 -1.73 -41.27
N PRO A 126 15.38 -1.74 -42.28
CA PRO A 126 16.29 -0.63 -42.55
C PRO A 126 15.54 0.69 -42.75
N THR A 127 15.94 1.74 -42.04
CA THR A 127 15.28 3.08 -42.06
C THR A 127 15.94 4.05 -43.05
N SER A 128 16.74 3.58 -44.01
CA SER A 128 17.34 4.46 -45.02
C SER A 128 17.16 3.92 -46.42
N SER A 129 16.60 4.75 -47.30
CA SER A 129 16.72 4.59 -48.75
C SER A 129 18.22 4.68 -49.13
N PRO A 130 18.72 3.87 -50.07
CA PRO A 130 20.11 4.00 -50.50
C PRO A 130 20.30 5.36 -51.16
N ALA A 131 21.28 6.12 -50.68
CA ALA A 131 21.68 7.38 -51.29
C ALA A 131 22.11 7.16 -52.75
N ALA A 132 21.67 8.07 -53.62
CA ALA A 132 22.08 8.13 -55.02
C ALA A 132 23.61 8.17 -55.14
N GLY A 133 24.18 7.16 -55.79
CA GLY A 133 25.61 7.14 -56.13
C GLY A 133 25.86 7.97 -57.39
N THR A 134 26.54 9.11 -57.23
CA THR A 134 27.08 9.91 -58.32
C THR A 134 28.47 9.40 -58.74
N GLY A 135 28.61 9.02 -60.01
CA GLY A 135 29.80 9.29 -60.84
C GLY A 135 30.93 8.26 -60.93
N SER A 136 31.12 7.68 -62.13
CA SER A 136 32.17 7.98 -63.14
C SER A 136 32.44 6.69 -63.96
N ARG A 137 32.94 6.65 -65.21
CA ARG A 137 33.42 7.60 -66.23
C ARG A 137 33.53 6.79 -67.54
N ALA A 138 33.34 7.47 -68.68
CA ALA A 138 33.91 7.27 -70.02
C ALA A 138 34.22 5.85 -70.58
N ARG A 139 33.74 5.59 -71.80
CA ARG A 139 34.58 5.00 -72.86
C ARG A 139 34.17 5.52 -74.25
N SER A 140 35.20 5.67 -75.07
CA SER A 140 35.32 6.43 -76.30
C SER A 140 34.87 5.66 -77.55
N ILE A 141 34.37 6.42 -78.53
CA ILE A 141 34.61 6.37 -79.99
C ILE A 141 34.50 5.02 -80.71
N SER A 142 33.60 4.99 -81.72
CA SER A 142 33.93 4.51 -83.07
C SER A 142 32.88 5.00 -84.09
N THR A 143 33.30 5.85 -85.02
CA THR A 143 32.71 6.00 -86.36
C THR A 143 33.03 4.74 -87.17
N PRO A 144 32.25 4.43 -88.22
CA PRO A 144 32.74 4.76 -89.56
C PRO A 144 31.68 5.25 -90.56
N THR A 145 32.22 5.96 -91.54
CA THR A 145 31.69 6.58 -92.75
C THR A 145 31.25 5.55 -93.80
N ASP A 146 30.10 5.74 -94.45
CA ASP A 146 29.94 6.18 -95.86
C ASP A 146 28.47 6.57 -96.12
#